data_AF-A0A2W6USK1-F1
#
_entry.id   AF-A0A2W6USK1-F1
#
_cell.length_a   1.000
_cell.length_b   1.000
_cell.length_c   1.000
_cell.angle_alpha   90.00
_cell.angle_beta   90.00
_cell.angle_gamma   90.00
#
_symmetry.space_group_name_H-M   'P 1'
#
loop_
_entity.id
_entity.type
_entity.pdbx_description
1 polymer ?
#
loop_
_entity_poly.entity_id
_entity_poly.type
_entity_poly.pdbx_seq_one_letter_code
_entity_poly.pdbx_strand_id
1 'polypeptide(L)'
;MPFSFTRTRSSRRVGMAAAIAAVAAVLMLAPSPASAHDDLLGSDPEDGVVLETAPAQVELRYSAEPLDEPGGTIVRVVDPEGAEVQEGEPEVVDNAVIQAIAADAAVVGTYTVTWRVVSSDGHAISGELLFSVGEESEPADAPSEGPIPEDGVPTAVVALWIVGGVVAIGVMGAVVAVLVAISRRRGSED
;
A
#
# COMPACT_ATOMS: atom_id res chain seq x y z
N MET A 1 65.90 -28.88 -15.21
CA MET A 1 64.49 -28.60 -14.88
C MET A 1 64.41 -28.10 -13.44
N PRO A 2 63.80 -26.94 -13.15
CA PRO A 2 63.00 -26.84 -11.93
C PRO A 2 61.53 -26.66 -12.30
N PHE A 3 60.70 -27.48 -11.68
CA PHE A 3 59.25 -27.43 -11.78
C PHE A 3 58.70 -26.21 -11.04
N SER A 4 57.79 -25.53 -11.74
CA SER A 4 56.86 -24.52 -11.26
C SER A 4 56.10 -24.97 -10.01
N PHE A 5 55.69 -24.04 -9.16
CA PHE A 5 54.31 -24.03 -8.64
C PHE A 5 53.85 -22.58 -8.38
N THR A 6 53.24 -22.00 -9.42
CA THR A 6 52.31 -20.88 -9.28
C THR A 6 50.98 -21.46 -8.80
N ARG A 7 50.44 -21.02 -7.66
CA ARG A 7 48.99 -20.78 -7.44
C ARG A 7 48.65 -20.68 -5.96
N THR A 8 48.42 -19.46 -5.49
CA THR A 8 47.55 -19.19 -4.33
C THR A 8 46.73 -17.91 -4.58
N ARG A 9 46.04 -17.85 -5.72
CA ARG A 9 45.04 -16.79 -6.01
C ARG A 9 43.59 -17.30 -5.99
N SER A 10 43.35 -18.61 -5.90
CA SER A 10 42.01 -19.20 -6.06
C SER A 10 41.13 -19.08 -4.80
N SER A 11 41.69 -19.22 -3.60
CA SER A 11 40.91 -19.26 -2.34
C SER A 11 40.18 -17.96 -2.02
N ARG A 12 40.76 -16.80 -2.37
CA ARG A 12 40.15 -15.48 -2.13
C ARG A 12 38.94 -15.23 -3.03
N ARG A 13 38.94 -15.79 -4.25
CA ARG A 13 37.83 -15.67 -5.21
C ARG A 13 36.64 -16.53 -4.84
N VAL A 14 36.90 -17.75 -4.35
CA VAL A 14 35.86 -18.67 -3.85
C VAL A 14 35.15 -18.09 -2.62
N GLY A 15 35.90 -17.51 -1.68
CA GLY A 15 35.30 -16.86 -0.50
C GLY A 15 34.44 -15.64 -0.84
N MET A 16 34.85 -14.82 -1.80
CA MET A 16 34.05 -13.66 -2.23
C MET A 16 32.80 -14.06 -2.99
N ALA A 17 32.86 -15.10 -3.83
CA ALA A 17 31.70 -15.64 -4.52
C ALA A 17 30.67 -16.22 -3.54
N ALA A 18 31.12 -16.94 -2.51
CA ALA A 18 30.25 -17.47 -1.46
C ALA A 18 29.57 -16.35 -0.64
N ALA A 19 30.30 -15.27 -0.32
CA ALA A 19 29.74 -14.12 0.37
C ALA A 19 28.69 -13.39 -0.48
N ILE A 20 28.96 -13.18 -1.78
CA ILE A 20 28.00 -12.57 -2.71
C ILE A 20 26.76 -13.45 -2.86
N ALA A 21 26.93 -14.77 -3.00
CA ALA A 21 25.82 -15.71 -3.10
C ALA A 21 24.97 -15.73 -1.82
N ALA A 22 25.58 -15.64 -0.64
CA ALA A 22 24.87 -15.55 0.63
C ALA A 22 24.07 -14.24 0.75
N VAL A 23 24.66 -13.10 0.39
CA VAL A 23 23.95 -11.81 0.37
C VAL A 23 22.80 -11.83 -0.65
N ALA A 24 23.02 -12.38 -1.84
CA ALA A 24 21.97 -12.53 -2.85
C ALA A 24 20.82 -13.44 -2.37
N ALA A 25 21.15 -14.56 -1.70
CA ALA A 25 20.14 -15.45 -1.12
C ALA A 25 19.30 -14.76 -0.03
N VAL A 26 19.91 -13.92 0.81
CA VAL A 26 19.20 -13.14 1.83
C VAL A 26 18.29 -12.08 1.19
N LEU A 27 18.76 -11.41 0.13
CA LEU A 27 17.96 -10.42 -0.60
C LEU A 27 16.75 -11.06 -1.31
N MET A 28 16.87 -12.32 -1.75
CA MET A 28 15.76 -13.09 -2.31
C MET A 28 14.73 -13.55 -1.26
N LEU A 29 15.06 -13.45 0.03
CA LEU A 29 14.15 -13.71 1.15
C LEU A 29 13.47 -12.43 1.66
N ALA A 30 13.70 -11.28 1.04
CA ALA A 30 13.00 -10.05 1.40
C ALA A 30 11.48 -10.27 1.22
N PRO A 31 10.66 -10.06 2.26
CA PRO A 31 9.21 -10.16 2.11
C PRO A 31 8.75 -9.12 1.10
N SER A 32 7.89 -9.53 0.16
CA SER A 32 7.16 -8.58 -0.67
C SER A 32 6.27 -7.70 0.22
N PRO A 33 6.08 -6.42 -0.10
CA PRO A 33 5.05 -5.64 0.56
C PRO A 33 3.71 -6.37 0.37
N ALA A 34 3.06 -6.71 1.48
CA ALA A 34 1.69 -7.21 1.45
C ALA A 34 0.78 -5.98 1.38
N SER A 35 -0.04 -5.88 0.33
CA SER A 35 -1.16 -4.93 0.34
C SER A 35 -2.22 -5.51 1.26
N ALA A 36 -2.45 -4.86 2.40
CA ALA A 36 -3.48 -5.28 3.35
C ALA A 36 -4.78 -4.50 3.17
N HIS A 37 -4.71 -3.29 2.63
CA HIS A 37 -5.88 -2.46 2.38
C HIS A 37 -6.69 -2.98 1.19
N ASP A 38 -8.01 -2.86 1.31
CA ASP A 38 -8.92 -3.02 0.19
C ASP A 38 -8.68 -1.90 -0.84
N ASP A 39 -8.70 -2.25 -2.11
CA ASP A 39 -8.55 -1.31 -3.21
C ASP A 39 -9.94 -0.95 -3.74
N LEU A 40 -10.20 0.32 -4.03
CA LEU A 40 -11.36 0.71 -4.83
C LEU A 40 -11.13 0.22 -6.27
N LEU A 41 -11.94 -0.74 -6.71
CA LEU A 41 -11.87 -1.32 -8.05
C LEU A 41 -12.61 -0.49 -9.10
N GLY A 42 -13.63 0.26 -8.68
CA GLY A 42 -14.41 1.12 -9.54
C GLY A 42 -15.70 1.61 -8.87
N SER A 43 -16.44 2.44 -9.60
CA SER A 43 -17.68 3.05 -9.15
C SER A 43 -18.75 3.03 -10.23
N ASP A 44 -20.01 3.11 -9.82
CA ASP A 44 -21.14 3.47 -10.67
C ASP A 44 -21.88 4.63 -10.00
N PRO A 45 -21.88 5.85 -10.57
CA PRO A 45 -21.27 6.23 -11.85
C PRO A 45 -19.74 6.10 -11.88
N GLU A 46 -19.16 5.86 -13.06
CA GLU A 46 -17.71 5.86 -13.26
C GLU A 46 -17.11 7.26 -13.00
N ASP A 47 -15.89 7.33 -12.45
CA ASP A 47 -15.20 8.60 -12.21
C ASP A 47 -14.99 9.38 -13.52
N GLY A 48 -15.38 10.66 -13.51
CA GLY A 48 -15.35 11.58 -14.65
C GLY A 48 -16.44 11.34 -15.70
N VAL A 49 -17.43 10.47 -15.46
CA VAL A 49 -18.49 10.23 -16.44
C VAL A 49 -19.49 11.39 -16.51
N VAL A 50 -19.98 11.68 -17.72
CA VAL A 50 -21.09 12.62 -17.95
C VAL A 50 -22.36 11.83 -18.27
N LEU A 51 -23.35 11.91 -17.40
CA LEU A 51 -24.65 11.25 -17.52
C LEU A 51 -25.69 12.18 -18.14
N GLU A 52 -26.63 11.62 -18.89
CA GLU A 52 -27.78 12.38 -19.39
C GLU A 52 -28.78 12.74 -18.27
N THR A 53 -28.86 11.89 -17.25
CA THR A 53 -29.78 12.02 -16.10
C THR A 53 -29.08 11.63 -14.81
N ALA A 54 -29.46 12.29 -13.72
CA ALA A 54 -28.92 11.96 -12.40
C ALA A 54 -29.19 10.50 -12.01
N PRO A 55 -28.21 9.80 -11.41
CA PRO A 55 -28.38 8.44 -10.94
C PRO A 55 -29.20 8.42 -9.64
N ALA A 56 -29.84 7.29 -9.34
CA ALA A 56 -30.55 7.11 -8.08
C ALA A 56 -29.63 6.73 -6.90
N GLN A 57 -28.38 6.36 -7.19
CA GLN A 57 -27.41 5.92 -6.19
C GLN A 57 -25.98 6.06 -6.71
N VAL A 58 -25.02 6.04 -5.80
CA VAL A 58 -23.61 5.74 -6.07
C VAL A 58 -23.29 4.37 -5.52
N GLU A 59 -22.60 3.54 -6.30
CA GLU A 59 -22.02 2.28 -5.87
C GLU A 59 -20.49 2.36 -5.95
N LEU A 60 -19.80 1.93 -4.89
CA LEU A 60 -18.34 1.82 -4.81
C LEU A 60 -17.97 0.35 -4.63
N ARG A 61 -17.16 -0.22 -5.54
CA ARG A 61 -16.74 -1.62 -5.49
C ARG A 61 -15.30 -1.77 -5.03
N TYR A 62 -15.08 -2.67 -4.09
CA TYR A 62 -13.79 -2.89 -3.44
C TYR A 62 -13.21 -4.27 -3.75
N SER A 63 -11.91 -4.46 -3.51
CA SER A 63 -11.22 -5.74 -3.74
C SER A 63 -11.60 -6.83 -2.71
N ALA A 64 -12.14 -6.42 -1.56
CA ALA A 64 -12.79 -7.28 -0.57
C ALA A 64 -14.00 -6.57 0.04
N GLU A 65 -14.76 -7.28 0.88
CA GLU A 65 -15.88 -6.73 1.66
C GLU A 65 -15.35 -5.81 2.78
N PRO A 66 -15.66 -4.50 2.74
CA PRO A 66 -15.33 -3.59 3.83
C PRO A 66 -16.03 -3.99 5.13
N LEU A 67 -15.46 -3.63 6.27
CA LEU A 67 -16.07 -3.87 7.57
C LEU A 67 -17.29 -2.97 7.78
N ASP A 68 -18.45 -3.59 8.00
CA ASP A 68 -19.71 -2.92 8.30
C ASP A 68 -19.85 -2.64 9.81
N GLU A 69 -19.11 -1.64 10.29
CA GLU A 69 -19.21 -1.14 11.66
C GLU A 69 -19.97 0.20 11.72
N PRO A 70 -20.76 0.48 12.78
CA PRO A 70 -21.49 1.73 12.92
C PRO A 70 -20.58 2.96 12.80
N GLY A 71 -20.80 3.79 11.77
CA GLY A 71 -19.98 4.97 11.46
C GLY A 71 -18.63 4.69 10.79
N GLY A 72 -18.36 3.44 10.40
CA GLY A 72 -17.17 3.04 9.65
C GLY A 72 -17.24 3.37 8.15
N THR A 73 -18.46 3.43 7.61
CA THR A 73 -18.76 3.72 6.20
C THR A 73 -19.45 5.07 6.09
N ILE A 74 -18.90 5.97 5.28
CA ILE A 74 -19.44 7.30 4.99
C ILE A 74 -19.35 7.52 3.49
N VAL A 75 -20.46 7.92 2.87
CA VAL A 75 -20.48 8.41 1.49
C VAL A 75 -21.25 9.72 1.48
N ARG A 76 -20.61 10.77 0.98
CA ARG A 76 -21.19 12.11 0.86
C ARG A 76 -21.17 12.52 -0.59
N VAL A 77 -22.32 12.96 -1.10
CA VAL A 77 -22.51 13.38 -2.48
C VAL A 77 -22.93 14.85 -2.47
N VAL A 78 -22.10 15.72 -3.03
CA VAL A 78 -22.32 17.16 -3.10
C VAL A 78 -22.65 17.55 -4.53
N ASP A 79 -23.71 18.32 -4.72
CA ASP A 79 -24.13 18.80 -6.02
C ASP A 79 -23.32 20.05 -6.48
N PRO A 80 -23.51 20.52 -7.73
CA PRO A 80 -22.81 21.69 -8.26
C PRO A 80 -23.11 22.99 -7.50
N GLU A 81 -24.21 23.06 -6.75
CA GLU A 81 -24.61 24.21 -5.95
C GLU A 81 -24.08 24.13 -4.50
N GLY A 82 -23.41 23.02 -4.13
CA GLY A 82 -22.82 22.78 -2.83
C GLY A 82 -23.76 22.13 -1.81
N ALA A 83 -24.92 21.60 -2.25
CA ALA A 83 -25.85 20.90 -1.38
C ALA A 83 -25.52 19.39 -1.30
N GLU A 84 -25.69 18.82 -0.10
CA GLU A 84 -25.61 17.37 0.10
C GLU A 84 -26.90 16.70 -0.40
N VAL A 85 -26.76 15.72 -1.29
CA VAL A 85 -27.89 15.06 -1.97
C VAL A 85 -28.01 13.57 -1.64
N GLN A 86 -27.13 13.02 -0.80
CA GLN A 86 -27.23 11.65 -0.35
C GLN A 86 -28.40 11.44 0.64
N GLU A 87 -29.07 10.29 0.56
CA GLU A 87 -30.19 9.91 1.42
C GLU A 87 -29.87 8.72 2.31
N GLY A 88 -30.18 8.83 3.61
CA GLY A 88 -30.00 7.73 4.56
C GLY A 88 -28.53 7.40 4.84
N GLU A 89 -28.30 6.23 5.42
CA GLU A 89 -26.96 5.68 5.65
C GLU A 89 -26.55 4.81 4.45
N PRO A 90 -25.25 4.78 4.09
CA PRO A 90 -24.76 3.87 3.05
C PRO A 90 -24.90 2.41 3.48
N GLU A 91 -25.24 1.53 2.54
CA GLU A 91 -25.38 0.10 2.77
C GLU A 91 -24.16 -0.66 2.25
N VAL A 92 -23.58 -1.54 3.06
CA VAL A 92 -22.53 -2.48 2.63
C VAL A 92 -23.20 -3.78 2.18
N VAL A 93 -22.98 -4.17 0.92
CA VAL A 93 -23.52 -5.40 0.32
C VAL A 93 -22.39 -6.12 -0.41
N ASP A 94 -21.96 -7.26 0.14
CA ASP A 94 -20.76 -7.97 -0.32
C ASP A 94 -19.56 -7.00 -0.39
N ASN A 95 -18.85 -6.94 -1.52
CA ASN A 95 -17.75 -6.01 -1.75
C ASN A 95 -18.17 -4.63 -2.30
N ALA A 96 -19.43 -4.24 -2.14
CA ALA A 96 -19.96 -2.98 -2.62
C ALA A 96 -20.52 -2.11 -1.48
N VAL A 97 -20.33 -0.79 -1.61
CA VAL A 97 -21.00 0.21 -0.77
C VAL A 97 -21.97 1.00 -1.64
N ILE A 98 -23.24 1.03 -1.26
CA ILE A 98 -24.33 1.67 -2.00
C ILE A 98 -24.85 2.86 -1.19
N GLN A 99 -24.82 4.04 -1.81
CA GLN A 99 -25.39 5.27 -1.26
C GLN A 99 -26.52 5.76 -2.13
N ALA A 100 -27.74 5.83 -1.58
CA ALA A 100 -28.87 6.42 -2.29
C ALA A 100 -28.67 7.93 -2.48
N ILE A 101 -29.15 8.47 -3.61
CA ILE A 101 -29.17 9.89 -3.93
C ILE A 101 -30.64 10.33 -4.11
N ALA A 102 -30.97 11.51 -3.61
CA ALA A 102 -32.30 12.09 -3.73
C ALA A 102 -32.69 12.29 -5.21
N ALA A 103 -33.92 11.91 -5.57
CA ALA A 103 -34.40 11.94 -6.96
C ALA A 103 -34.52 13.38 -7.53
N ASP A 104 -34.50 14.40 -6.68
CA ASP A 104 -34.47 15.82 -7.04
C ASP A 104 -33.05 16.38 -7.20
N ALA A 105 -32.01 15.55 -7.08
CA ALA A 105 -30.63 15.85 -7.45
C ALA A 105 -30.45 15.96 -8.98
N ALA A 106 -31.30 16.74 -9.64
CA ALA A 106 -31.32 16.98 -11.08
C ALA A 106 -30.58 18.28 -11.47
N VAL A 107 -29.72 18.79 -10.58
CA VAL A 107 -28.90 19.97 -10.86
C VAL A 107 -27.91 19.60 -11.95
N VAL A 108 -27.93 20.36 -13.04
CA VAL A 108 -26.97 20.17 -14.12
C VAL A 108 -25.60 20.65 -13.67
N GLY A 109 -24.57 19.83 -13.87
CA GLY A 109 -23.19 20.14 -13.48
C GLY A 109 -22.44 18.96 -12.89
N THR A 110 -21.27 19.24 -12.32
CA THR A 110 -20.37 18.28 -11.67
C THR A 110 -20.70 18.08 -10.20
N TYR A 111 -20.91 16.82 -9.85
CA TYR A 111 -21.10 16.31 -8.50
C TYR A 111 -19.78 15.79 -7.94
N THR A 112 -19.57 16.01 -6.65
CA THR A 112 -18.42 15.49 -5.91
C THR A 112 -18.87 14.38 -4.97
N VAL A 113 -18.28 13.19 -5.11
CA VAL A 113 -18.50 12.07 -4.20
C VAL A 113 -17.24 11.90 -3.36
N THR A 114 -17.37 12.12 -2.05
CA THR A 114 -16.31 11.80 -1.09
C THR A 114 -16.73 10.61 -0.25
N TRP A 115 -15.81 9.69 0.00
CA TRP A 115 -16.11 8.46 0.74
C TRP A 115 -15.02 8.09 1.72
N ARG A 116 -15.41 7.31 2.74
CA ARG A 116 -14.55 6.65 3.70
C ARG A 116 -15.15 5.28 4.03
N VAL A 117 -14.34 4.24 4.05
CA VAL A 117 -14.72 2.90 4.50
C VAL A 117 -13.63 2.32 5.41
N VAL A 118 -14.00 1.34 6.25
CA VAL A 118 -13.02 0.53 6.98
C VAL A 118 -12.74 -0.71 6.15
N SER A 119 -11.51 -0.82 5.64
CA SER A 119 -11.04 -1.98 4.87
C SER A 119 -11.11 -3.26 5.72
N SER A 120 -11.18 -4.41 5.06
CA SER A 120 -11.23 -5.75 5.68
C SER A 120 -10.08 -6.04 6.65
N ASP A 121 -8.96 -5.31 6.54
CA ASP A 121 -7.82 -5.34 7.46
C ASP A 121 -7.94 -4.42 8.70
N GLY A 122 -9.03 -3.66 8.82
CA GLY A 122 -9.35 -2.80 9.94
C GLY A 122 -8.85 -1.35 9.82
N HIS A 123 -8.19 -0.98 8.73
CA HIS A 123 -7.76 0.41 8.51
C HIS A 123 -8.76 1.20 7.68
N ALA A 124 -8.91 2.48 7.97
CA ALA A 124 -9.76 3.35 7.16
C ALA A 124 -9.06 3.75 5.86
N ILE A 125 -9.79 3.64 4.77
CA ILE A 125 -9.44 4.17 3.45
C ILE A 125 -10.48 5.20 3.03
N SER A 126 -10.08 6.16 2.22
CA SER A 126 -10.95 7.26 1.76
C SER A 126 -10.56 7.70 0.38
N GLY A 127 -11.48 8.37 -0.32
CA GLY A 127 -11.22 8.93 -1.63
C GLY A 127 -12.28 9.93 -2.06
N GLU A 128 -12.07 10.43 -3.27
CA GLU A 128 -12.97 11.34 -3.97
C GLU A 128 -13.08 10.88 -5.42
N LEU A 129 -14.27 11.04 -6.00
CA LEU A 129 -14.53 10.90 -7.43
C LEU A 129 -15.55 11.93 -7.87
N LEU A 130 -15.57 12.21 -9.17
CA LEU A 130 -16.46 13.18 -9.79
C LEU A 130 -17.38 12.48 -10.80
N PHE A 131 -18.60 12.98 -10.95
CA PHE A 131 -19.42 12.68 -12.12
C PHE A 131 -20.22 13.93 -12.49
N SER A 132 -20.70 14.03 -13.73
CA SER A 132 -21.50 15.18 -14.16
C SER A 132 -22.86 14.74 -14.69
N VAL A 133 -23.86 15.60 -14.53
CA VAL A 133 -25.20 15.42 -15.11
C VAL A 133 -25.43 16.53 -16.14
N GLY A 134 -25.74 16.14 -17.37
CA GLY A 134 -25.98 17.04 -18.50
C GLY A 134 -24.69 17.63 -19.10
N GLU A 135 -23.97 18.44 -18.33
CA GLU A 135 -22.69 19.03 -18.73
C GLU A 135 -21.74 19.15 -17.53
N GLU A 136 -20.44 19.20 -17.81
CA GLU A 136 -19.41 19.36 -16.78
C GLU A 136 -19.36 20.84 -16.32
N SER A 137 -19.35 21.05 -15.02
CA SER A 137 -19.16 22.37 -14.39
C SER A 137 -17.98 22.37 -13.44
N GLU A 138 -17.56 23.55 -12.98
CA GLU A 138 -16.63 23.63 -11.86
C GLU A 138 -17.32 22.99 -10.62
N PRO A 139 -16.69 22.00 -9.96
CA PRO A 139 -17.26 21.42 -8.75
C PRO A 139 -17.31 22.46 -7.65
N ALA A 140 -18.34 22.39 -6.81
CA ALA A 140 -18.41 23.20 -5.60
C ALA A 140 -17.17 22.95 -4.72
N ASP A 141 -16.66 23.97 -4.03
CA ASP A 141 -15.51 23.86 -3.13
C ASP A 141 -15.73 22.71 -2.13
N ALA A 142 -15.11 21.55 -2.40
CA ALA A 142 -15.20 20.40 -1.55
C ALA A 142 -14.46 20.70 -0.22
N PRO A 143 -14.98 20.26 0.94
CA PRO A 143 -14.24 20.37 2.18
C PRO A 143 -12.96 19.54 2.05
N SER A 144 -11.81 20.20 2.02
CA SER A 144 -10.51 19.53 2.07
C SER A 144 -10.34 18.92 3.47
N GLU A 145 -10.66 17.64 3.60
CA GLU A 145 -10.14 16.85 4.72
C GLU A 145 -8.62 16.75 4.53
N GLY A 146 -7.89 17.47 5.39
CA GLY A 146 -6.44 17.45 5.40
C GLY A 146 -5.89 16.03 5.52
N PRO A 147 -4.64 15.79 5.11
CA PRO A 147 -4.07 14.45 5.01
C PRO A 147 -4.29 13.68 6.32
N ILE A 148 -4.97 12.53 6.19
CA ILE A 148 -5.04 11.53 7.27
C ILE A 148 -3.58 11.23 7.65
N PRO A 149 -3.21 11.26 8.94
CA PRO A 149 -1.89 10.86 9.35
C PRO A 149 -1.69 9.44 8.83
N GLU A 150 -0.77 9.26 7.88
CA GLU A 150 -0.19 7.94 7.70
C GLU A 150 0.34 7.56 9.08
N ASP A 151 -0.17 6.48 9.66
CA ASP A 151 0.41 5.88 10.86
C ASP A 151 1.79 5.34 10.47
N GLY A 152 2.71 6.27 10.24
CA GLY A 152 4.09 6.03 9.90
C GLY A 152 4.68 5.32 11.10
N VAL A 153 5.19 4.12 10.85
CA VAL A 153 5.96 3.35 11.82
C VAL A 153 6.93 4.34 12.49
N PRO A 154 6.91 4.49 13.83
CA PRO A 154 7.70 5.52 14.49
C PRO A 154 9.15 5.41 14.02
N THR A 155 9.77 6.53 13.65
CA THR A 155 11.16 6.54 13.16
C THR A 155 12.12 5.83 14.12
N ALA A 156 11.77 5.79 15.41
CA ALA A 156 12.45 5.00 16.44
C ALA A 156 12.37 3.48 16.23
N VAL A 157 11.24 2.95 15.77
CA VAL A 157 11.06 1.53 15.42
C VAL A 157 11.89 1.19 14.18
N VAL A 158 11.86 2.04 13.16
CA VAL A 158 12.70 1.90 11.96
C VAL A 158 14.20 1.93 12.31
N ALA A 159 14.62 2.87 13.17
CA ALA A 159 16.01 2.97 13.63
C ALA A 159 16.45 1.73 14.43
N LEU A 160 15.57 1.17 15.26
CA LEU A 160 15.85 -0.05 16.03
C LEU A 160 16.08 -1.26 15.12
N TRP A 161 15.29 -1.40 14.06
CA TRP A 161 15.47 -2.47 13.07
C TRP A 161 16.75 -2.30 12.25
N ILE A 162 17.12 -1.06 11.89
CA ILE A 162 18.39 -0.78 11.19
C ILE A 162 19.58 -1.13 12.08
N VAL A 163 19.58 -0.69 13.35
CA VAL A 163 20.68 -1.02 14.29
C VAL A 163 20.73 -2.52 14.55
N GLY A 164 19.58 -3.17 14.77
CA GLY A 164 19.49 -4.62 14.92
C GLY A 164 20.02 -5.37 13.71
N GLY A 165 19.66 -4.93 12.50
CA GLY A 165 20.16 -5.49 11.24
C GLY A 165 21.66 -5.32 11.06
N VAL A 166 22.21 -4.13 11.34
CA VAL A 166 23.66 -3.86 11.25
C VAL A 166 24.44 -4.69 12.27
N VAL A 167 23.94 -4.82 13.50
CA VAL A 167 24.55 -5.66 14.55
C VAL A 167 24.51 -7.13 14.13
N ALA A 168 23.39 -7.63 13.60
CA ALA A 168 23.27 -9.00 13.12
C ALA A 168 24.26 -9.29 11.97
N ILE A 169 24.40 -8.37 11.01
CA ILE A 169 25.38 -8.47 9.92
C ILE A 169 26.81 -8.46 10.46
N GLY A 170 27.11 -7.58 11.43
CA GLY A 170 28.43 -7.50 12.06
C GLY A 170 28.80 -8.78 12.83
N VAL A 171 27.86 -9.33 13.61
CA VAL A 171 28.03 -10.60 14.33
C VAL A 171 28.23 -11.76 13.36
N MET A 172 27.41 -11.82 12.30
CA MET A 172 27.55 -12.84 11.25
C MET A 172 28.91 -12.76 10.56
N GLY A 173 29.38 -11.55 10.23
CA GLY A 173 30.72 -11.32 9.67
C GLY A 173 31.84 -11.77 10.60
N ALA A 174 31.71 -11.53 11.91
CA ALA A 174 32.68 -11.99 12.92
C ALA A 174 32.70 -13.52 13.05
N VAL A 175 31.52 -14.16 13.07
CA VAL A 175 31.41 -15.63 13.12
C VAL A 175 32.07 -16.26 11.89
N VAL A 176 31.80 -15.73 10.69
CA VAL A 176 32.43 -16.20 9.45
C VAL A 176 33.95 -16.01 9.50
N ALA A 177 34.44 -14.86 9.97
CA ALA A 177 35.87 -14.60 10.11
C ALA A 177 36.56 -15.59 11.08
N VAL A 178 35.91 -15.92 12.19
CA VAL A 178 36.40 -16.91 13.16
C VAL A 178 36.42 -18.31 12.56
N LEU A 179 35.37 -18.74 11.87
CA LEU A 179 35.32 -20.06 11.21
C LEU A 179 36.38 -20.19 10.10
N VAL A 180 36.62 -19.11 9.34
CA VAL A 180 37.70 -19.04 8.34
C VAL A 180 39.08 -19.08 9.01
N ALA A 181 39.27 -18.44 10.17
CA ALA A 181 40.53 -18.49 10.90
C ALA A 181 40.81 -19.89 11.47
N ILE A 182 39.79 -20.56 12.03
CA ILE A 182 39.88 -21.93 12.57
C ILE A 182 40.20 -22.95 11.47
N SER A 183 39.52 -22.86 10.33
CA SER A 183 39.77 -23.75 9.18
C SER A 183 41.17 -23.58 8.59
N ARG A 184 41.73 -22.36 8.58
CA ARG A 184 43.10 -22.11 8.13
C ARG A 184 44.17 -22.68 9.04
N ARG A 185 43.94 -22.72 10.37
CA ARG A 185 44.90 -23.29 11.33
C ARG A 185 44.98 -24.81 11.22
N ARG A 186 43.84 -25.47 11.08
CA ARG A 186 43.76 -26.94 10.93
C ARG A 186 44.46 -27.46 9.67
N GLY A 187 44.52 -26.66 8.59
CA GLY A 187 45.23 -27.03 7.36
C GLY A 187 46.72 -26.73 7.36
N SER A 188 47.30 -26.24 8.46
CA SER A 188 48.74 -25.97 8.59
C SER A 188 49.49 -26.97 9.49
N GLU A 189 48.79 -27.99 9.99
CA GLU A 189 49.32 -29.01 10.90
C GLU A 189 49.54 -30.38 10.21
N ASP A 190 49.31 -30.47 8.89
CA ASP A 190 49.64 -31.60 8.00
C ASP A 190 50.81 -31.24 7.08
#